data_AF-T0SF63-F1
#
_entry.id   AF-T0SF63-F1
#
_cell.length_a   1.000
_cell.length_b   1.000
_cell.length_c   1.000
_cell.angle_alpha   90.00
_cell.angle_beta   90.00
_cell.angle_gamma   90.00
#
_symmetry.space_group_name_H-M   'P 1'
#
loop_
_entity.id
_entity.type
_entity.pdbx_description
1 polymer ?
#
loop_
_entity_poly.entity_id
_entity_poly.type
_entity_poly.pdbx_seq_one_letter_code
_entity_poly.pdbx_strand_id
1 'polypeptide(L)'
;MRKSILLLLPLLLLGSCKTFRGQFTTHEDITLNTGKKKVTIEVGQREVKINFKSKKKAELEIDGHKVDLKFDSKLKIPSNGDFKVKASDWNQVYDLVGTSKVEVTSGPLSHDFESCVERVPYTVCNGRSCHIVYRDFYGQRHVEYRLRTTTQNIVMNLVAEDHGHAEFSGYNSSSERVYEYYGNCR
;
A
#
# COMPACT_ATOMS: atom_id res chain seq x y z
N MET A 1 14.26 9.09 39.18
CA MET A 1 14.36 9.08 37.71
C MET A 1 13.38 8.07 37.15
N ARG A 2 12.20 8.52 36.68
CA ARG A 2 11.17 7.63 36.11
C ARG A 2 11.49 7.38 34.64
N LYS A 3 11.78 6.12 34.29
CA LYS A 3 12.01 5.68 32.91
C LYS A 3 10.68 5.63 32.17
N SER A 4 10.43 6.62 31.31
CA SER A 4 9.31 6.58 30.37
C SER A 4 9.64 5.57 29.27
N ILE A 5 9.01 4.41 29.32
CA ILE A 5 9.03 3.43 28.22
C ILE A 5 8.18 4.03 27.10
N LEU A 6 8.83 4.55 26.06
CA LEU A 6 8.20 4.89 24.80
C LEU A 6 7.67 3.59 24.18
N LEU A 7 6.36 3.36 24.37
CA LEU A 7 5.63 2.29 23.73
C LEU A 7 5.51 2.66 22.24
N LEU A 8 6.44 2.16 21.43
CA LEU A 8 6.40 2.23 19.99
C LEU A 8 5.19 1.40 19.53
N LEU A 9 4.02 2.04 19.41
CA LEU A 9 2.81 1.42 18.89
C LEU A 9 3.13 0.96 17.46
N PRO A 10 3.16 -0.36 17.17
CA PRO A 10 3.30 -0.78 15.79
C PRO A 10 1.97 -0.41 15.13
N LEU A 11 1.99 0.69 14.37
CA LEU A 11 0.87 1.10 13.54
C LEU A 11 0.43 -0.15 12.77
N LEU A 12 -0.78 -0.61 13.03
CA LEU A 12 -1.45 -1.63 12.26
C LEU A 12 -1.42 -1.17 10.81
N LEU A 13 -0.45 -1.69 10.05
CA LEU A 13 -0.43 -1.69 8.60
C LEU A 13 -1.61 -2.56 8.18
N LEU A 14 -2.83 -2.01 8.31
CA LEU A 14 -4.01 -2.44 7.60
C LEU A 14 -3.56 -2.50 6.16
N GLY A 15 -3.36 -3.72 5.65
CA GLY A 15 -2.81 -3.95 4.34
C GLY A 15 -3.70 -3.25 3.33
N SER A 16 -3.30 -2.05 2.92
CA SER A 16 -3.98 -1.31 1.88
C SER A 16 -4.02 -2.20 0.65
N CYS A 17 -5.17 -2.25 -0.01
CA CYS A 17 -5.28 -2.87 -1.32
C CYS A 17 -4.20 -2.23 -2.21
N LYS A 18 -3.17 -3.00 -2.58
CA LYS A 18 -2.06 -2.50 -3.38
C LYS A 18 -2.52 -2.41 -4.83
N THR A 19 -2.33 -1.26 -5.46
CA THR A 19 -2.63 -1.07 -6.89
C THR A 19 -1.33 -0.84 -7.63
N PHE A 20 -0.96 -1.77 -8.50
CA PHE A 20 0.17 -1.61 -9.40
C PHE A 20 -0.32 -1.06 -10.73
N ARG A 21 0.41 -0.09 -11.29
CA ARG A 21 0.20 0.44 -12.64
C ARG A 21 1.46 0.20 -13.43
N GLY A 22 1.34 -0.18 -14.69
CA GLY A 22 2.50 -0.57 -15.48
C GLY A 22 2.17 -0.96 -16.90
N GLN A 23 3.20 -1.47 -17.57
CA GLN A 23 3.16 -1.98 -18.93
C GLN A 23 3.02 -3.51 -18.89
N PHE A 24 2.14 -4.03 -19.73
CA PHE A 24 1.97 -5.45 -19.99
C PHE A 24 2.29 -5.72 -21.45
N THR A 25 3.26 -6.59 -21.70
CA THR A 25 3.74 -6.98 -23.02
C THR A 25 3.45 -8.44 -23.22
N THR A 26 2.66 -8.78 -24.23
CA THR A 26 2.39 -10.15 -24.67
C THR A 26 3.20 -10.43 -25.93
N HIS A 27 3.87 -11.57 -25.98
CA HIS A 27 4.65 -12.01 -27.15
C HIS A 27 3.84 -12.87 -28.12
N GLU A 28 2.68 -13.33 -27.67
CA GLU A 28 1.68 -14.06 -28.42
C GLU A 28 0.31 -13.87 -27.76
N ASP A 29 -0.75 -14.37 -28.39
CA ASP A 29 -2.09 -14.32 -27.83
C ASP A 29 -2.18 -15.22 -26.59
N ILE A 30 -2.40 -14.63 -25.42
CA ILE A 30 -2.53 -15.37 -24.16
C ILE A 30 -3.99 -15.45 -23.73
N THR A 31 -4.35 -16.53 -23.04
CA THR A 31 -5.70 -16.68 -22.50
C THR A 31 -5.67 -16.79 -20.97
N LEU A 32 -6.35 -15.87 -20.30
CA LEU A 32 -6.50 -15.87 -18.84
C LEU A 32 -7.86 -16.42 -18.43
N ASN A 33 -7.87 -17.27 -17.40
CA ASN A 33 -9.09 -17.82 -16.80
C ASN A 33 -9.67 -16.83 -15.77
N THR A 34 -10.91 -16.38 -15.99
CA THR A 34 -11.64 -15.45 -15.12
C THR A 34 -12.85 -16.14 -14.49
N GLY A 35 -12.56 -17.20 -13.72
CA GLY A 35 -13.60 -18.06 -13.15
C GLY A 35 -14.30 -18.88 -14.24
N LYS A 36 -15.47 -18.46 -14.70
CA LYS A 36 -16.26 -19.19 -15.72
C LYS A 36 -15.99 -18.74 -17.15
N LYS A 37 -15.28 -17.61 -17.33
CA LYS A 37 -14.98 -17.05 -18.64
C LYS A 37 -13.48 -17.15 -18.91
N LYS A 38 -13.13 -17.10 -20.19
CA LYS A 38 -11.77 -16.93 -20.68
C LYS A 38 -11.67 -15.57 -21.32
N VAL A 39 -10.56 -14.87 -21.08
CA VAL A 39 -10.25 -13.59 -21.71
C VAL A 39 -8.95 -13.76 -22.48
N THR A 40 -9.02 -13.55 -23.78
CA THR A 40 -7.85 -13.56 -24.65
C THR A 40 -7.27 -12.16 -24.71
N ILE A 41 -5.96 -12.05 -24.52
CA ILE A 41 -5.20 -10.81 -24.66
C ILE A 41 -4.30 -11.01 -25.87
N GLU A 42 -4.53 -10.21 -26.90
CA GLU A 42 -3.78 -10.27 -28.16
C GLU A 42 -2.29 -9.96 -27.93
N VAL A 43 -1.43 -10.32 -28.88
CA VAL A 43 -0.02 -9.89 -28.90
C VAL A 43 0.11 -8.35 -28.87
N GLY A 44 1.11 -7.83 -28.16
CA GLY A 44 1.45 -6.41 -28.13
C GLY A 44 1.65 -5.83 -26.73
N GLN A 45 1.86 -4.51 -26.67
CA GLN A 45 2.13 -3.79 -25.43
C GLN A 45 0.97 -2.87 -25.05
N ARG A 46 0.58 -2.87 -23.77
CA ARG A 46 -0.51 -2.02 -23.27
C ARG A 46 -0.35 -1.64 -21.80
N GLU A 47 -0.95 -0.51 -21.43
CA GLU A 47 -1.05 -0.12 -20.03
C GLU A 47 -2.06 -0.98 -19.30
N VAL A 48 -1.67 -1.47 -18.12
CA VAL A 48 -2.54 -2.24 -17.26
C VAL A 48 -2.46 -1.77 -15.82
N LYS A 49 -3.51 -2.11 -15.08
CA LYS A 49 -3.59 -1.85 -13.66
C LYS A 49 -4.00 -3.11 -12.92
N ILE A 50 -3.21 -3.50 -11.93
CA ILE A 50 -3.44 -4.68 -11.11
C ILE A 50 -3.80 -4.22 -9.70
N ASN A 51 -5.04 -4.42 -9.30
CA ASN A 51 -5.54 -4.07 -7.98
C ASN A 51 -5.67 -5.32 -7.09
N PHE A 52 -4.81 -5.47 -6.10
CA PHE A 52 -4.88 -6.54 -5.11
C PHE A 52 -5.96 -6.25 -4.07
N LYS A 53 -7.19 -6.70 -4.36
CA LYS A 53 -8.34 -6.63 -3.45
C LYS A 53 -8.12 -7.39 -2.13
N SER A 54 -7.31 -8.46 -2.16
CA SER A 54 -6.92 -9.22 -0.96
C SER A 54 -5.71 -10.11 -1.25
N LYS A 55 -5.23 -10.86 -0.24
CA LYS A 55 -4.18 -11.89 -0.42
C LYS A 55 -4.59 -13.05 -1.35
N LYS A 56 -5.87 -13.16 -1.71
CA LYS A 56 -6.42 -14.24 -2.55
C LYS A 56 -7.13 -13.74 -3.81
N LYS A 57 -7.17 -12.42 -4.03
CA LYS A 57 -7.93 -11.82 -5.15
C LYS A 57 -7.20 -10.60 -5.67
N ALA A 58 -7.00 -10.56 -6.98
CA ALA A 58 -6.58 -9.37 -7.71
C ALA A 58 -7.57 -9.08 -8.85
N GLU A 59 -7.61 -7.84 -9.31
CA GLU A 59 -8.33 -7.41 -10.50
C GLU A 59 -7.31 -6.83 -11.47
N LEU A 60 -7.19 -7.41 -12.65
CA LEU A 60 -6.44 -6.88 -13.78
C LEU A 60 -7.39 -6.04 -14.62
N GLU A 61 -7.07 -4.77 -14.80
CA GLU A 61 -7.76 -3.85 -15.69
C GLU A 61 -6.89 -3.64 -16.93
N ILE A 62 -7.40 -4.05 -18.10
CA ILE A 62 -6.70 -4.08 -19.38
C ILE A 62 -7.68 -3.71 -20.49
N ASP A 63 -7.36 -2.70 -21.30
CA ASP A 63 -8.23 -2.17 -22.36
C ASP A 63 -9.68 -1.87 -21.91
N GLY A 64 -9.83 -1.37 -20.67
CA GLY A 64 -11.14 -1.08 -20.05
C GLY A 64 -11.91 -2.32 -19.57
N HIS A 65 -11.39 -3.53 -19.79
CA HIS A 65 -11.94 -4.77 -19.27
C HIS A 65 -11.35 -5.10 -17.90
N LYS A 66 -12.21 -5.61 -17.00
CA LYS A 66 -11.82 -6.06 -15.67
C LYS A 66 -11.82 -7.58 -15.60
N VAL A 67 -10.68 -8.13 -15.20
CA VAL A 67 -10.39 -9.55 -15.09
C VAL A 67 -10.11 -9.86 -13.63
N ASP A 68 -11.04 -10.56 -12.97
CA ASP A 68 -10.83 -11.04 -11.60
C ASP A 68 -9.92 -12.28 -11.59
N LEU A 69 -8.77 -12.15 -10.94
CA LEU A 69 -7.79 -13.19 -10.70
C LEU A 69 -7.96 -13.75 -9.28
N LYS A 70 -8.09 -15.07 -9.15
CA LYS A 70 -8.28 -15.76 -7.87
C LYS A 70 -7.07 -16.63 -7.55
N PHE A 71 -6.59 -16.55 -6.31
CA PHE A 71 -5.49 -17.36 -5.81
C PHE A 71 -6.04 -18.33 -4.76
N ASP A 72 -5.76 -19.61 -4.93
CA ASP A 72 -6.22 -20.68 -4.03
C ASP A 72 -5.49 -20.59 -2.69
N SER A 73 -4.18 -20.32 -2.75
CA SER A 73 -3.35 -20.02 -1.60
C SER A 73 -3.20 -18.50 -1.38
N LYS A 74 -2.73 -18.10 -0.19
CA LYS A 74 -2.42 -16.68 0.07
C LYS A 74 -1.19 -16.33 -0.76
N LEU A 75 -1.37 -15.51 -1.78
CA LEU A 75 -0.27 -14.94 -2.55
C LEU A 75 0.65 -14.14 -1.61
N LYS A 76 1.93 -14.50 -1.60
CA LYS A 76 2.97 -13.78 -0.87
C LYS A 76 3.94 -13.16 -1.87
N ILE A 77 3.61 -11.95 -2.34
CA ILE A 77 4.59 -11.13 -3.04
C ILE A 77 5.52 -10.55 -1.98
N PRO A 78 6.81 -10.89 -1.98
CA PRO A 78 7.77 -10.32 -1.04
C PRO A 78 7.90 -8.82 -1.29
N SER A 79 8.29 -8.06 -0.26
CA SER A 79 8.66 -6.65 -0.46
C SER A 79 9.95 -6.52 -1.29
N ASN A 80 10.88 -7.46 -1.12
CA ASN A 80 12.12 -7.53 -1.87
C ASN A 80 12.43 -8.99 -2.21
N GLY A 81 12.79 -9.24 -3.46
CA GLY A 81 13.22 -10.56 -3.95
C GLY A 81 12.22 -11.22 -4.89
N ASP A 82 12.53 -12.48 -5.19
CA ASP A 82 11.83 -13.26 -6.21
C ASP A 82 10.63 -14.02 -5.63
N PHE A 83 9.65 -14.30 -6.48
CA PHE A 83 8.51 -15.13 -6.15
C PHE A 83 8.07 -15.96 -7.36
N LYS A 84 7.45 -17.10 -7.06
CA LYS A 84 6.83 -17.99 -8.04
C LYS A 84 5.46 -18.43 -7.53
N VAL A 85 4.47 -18.39 -8.41
CA VAL A 85 3.12 -18.92 -8.20
C VAL A 85 2.87 -19.93 -9.30
N LYS A 86 2.58 -21.18 -8.92
CA LYS A 86 2.28 -22.20 -9.93
C LYS A 86 0.92 -21.94 -10.55
N ALA A 87 0.76 -22.29 -11.82
CA ALA A 87 -0.50 -22.23 -12.55
C ALA A 87 -1.69 -22.82 -11.76
N SER A 88 -1.45 -23.95 -11.07
CA SER A 88 -2.43 -24.61 -10.20
C SER A 88 -2.86 -23.80 -8.97
N ASP A 89 -2.00 -22.93 -8.43
CA ASP A 89 -2.25 -22.19 -7.18
C ASP A 89 -3.12 -20.95 -7.39
N TRP A 90 -3.39 -20.59 -8.64
CA TRP A 90 -4.19 -19.43 -9.03
C TRP A 90 -5.11 -19.69 -10.24
N ASN A 91 -5.37 -20.97 -10.50
CA ASN A 91 -6.30 -21.48 -11.50
C ASN A 91 -6.05 -20.89 -12.91
N GLN A 92 -4.79 -20.77 -13.30
CA GLN A 92 -4.37 -20.34 -14.64
C GLN A 92 -3.68 -21.49 -15.38
N VAL A 93 -3.36 -21.25 -16.66
CA VAL A 93 -2.53 -22.15 -17.48
C VAL A 93 -1.05 -21.78 -17.46
N TYR A 94 -0.71 -20.59 -16.95
CA TYR A 94 0.66 -20.09 -16.85
C TYR A 94 1.12 -20.02 -15.39
N ASP A 95 2.38 -20.35 -15.15
CA ASP A 95 3.08 -20.00 -13.92
C ASP A 95 3.32 -18.47 -13.91
N LEU A 96 3.24 -17.85 -12.74
CA LEU A 96 3.64 -16.46 -12.52
C LEU A 96 4.99 -16.44 -11.82
N VAL A 97 6.01 -15.93 -12.49
CA VAL A 97 7.36 -15.76 -11.92
C VAL A 97 7.67 -14.28 -11.89
N GLY A 98 8.22 -13.76 -10.80
CA GLY A 98 8.53 -12.34 -10.76
C GLY A 98 9.49 -11.95 -9.65
N THR A 99 9.84 -10.66 -9.68
CA THR A 99 10.70 -10.02 -8.69
C THR A 99 10.03 -8.76 -8.21
N SER A 100 10.15 -8.46 -6.92
CA SER A 100 9.73 -7.18 -6.36
C SER A 100 10.89 -6.47 -5.69
N LYS A 101 10.90 -5.15 -5.79
CA LYS A 101 11.89 -4.29 -5.16
C LYS A 101 11.19 -3.09 -4.53
N VAL A 102 11.43 -2.85 -3.25
CA VAL A 102 10.96 -1.67 -2.53
C VAL A 102 12.08 -0.65 -2.42
N GLU A 103 11.78 0.58 -2.79
CA GLU A 103 12.63 1.74 -2.63
C GLU A 103 11.91 2.74 -1.72
N VAL A 104 12.64 3.26 -0.72
CA VAL A 104 12.12 4.25 0.22
C VAL A 104 12.92 5.52 0.06
N THR A 105 12.24 6.61 -0.26
CA THR A 105 12.83 7.94 -0.36
C THR A 105 12.23 8.84 0.70
N SER A 106 13.02 9.76 1.23
CA SER A 106 12.56 10.79 2.15
C SER A 106 12.74 12.15 1.50
N GLY A 107 11.69 12.94 1.49
CA GLY A 107 11.70 14.30 0.96
C GLY A 107 12.44 15.30 1.86
N PRO A 108 12.46 16.59 1.44
CA PRO A 108 12.93 17.67 2.28
C PRO A 108 12.07 17.83 3.55
N LEU A 109 12.59 18.54 4.53
CA LEU A 109 11.83 18.96 5.71
C LEU A 109 10.77 19.97 5.29
N SER A 110 9.52 19.72 5.66
CA SER A 110 8.38 20.61 5.49
C SER A 110 7.98 21.20 6.82
N HIS A 111 7.56 22.47 6.81
CA HIS A 111 7.01 23.18 7.96
C HIS A 111 5.54 23.50 7.67
N ASP A 112 4.65 23.18 8.61
CA ASP A 112 3.20 23.34 8.42
C ASP A 112 2.52 23.67 9.76
N PHE A 113 1.22 23.99 9.72
CA PHE A 113 0.38 24.13 10.90
C PHE A 113 -0.79 23.15 10.83
N GLU A 114 -1.02 22.42 11.92
CA GLU A 114 -2.12 21.46 12.02
C GLU A 114 -3.01 21.76 13.21
N SER A 115 -4.31 21.51 13.06
CA SER A 115 -5.27 21.60 14.14
C SER A 115 -4.87 20.71 15.31
N CYS A 116 -5.00 21.23 16.52
CA CYS A 116 -4.65 20.55 17.74
C CYS A 116 -5.78 20.66 18.77
N VAL A 117 -5.88 19.63 19.62
CA VAL A 117 -6.72 19.63 20.79
C VAL A 117 -5.88 19.24 21.99
N GLU A 118 -5.91 20.05 23.03
CA GLU A 118 -5.24 19.77 24.30
C GLU A 118 -6.24 19.81 25.45
N ARG A 119 -6.13 18.88 26.40
CA ARG A 119 -6.93 18.90 27.62
C ARG A 119 -6.22 19.71 28.68
N VAL A 120 -6.75 20.89 28.97
CA VAL A 120 -6.18 21.82 29.95
C VAL A 120 -6.99 21.80 31.25
N PRO A 121 -6.32 21.83 32.41
CA PRO A 121 -7.00 21.90 33.71
C PRO A 121 -7.52 23.31 33.97
N TYR A 122 -8.78 23.42 34.34
CA TYR A 122 -9.41 24.65 34.82
C TYR A 122 -9.86 24.46 36.26
N THR A 123 -9.51 25.39 37.14
CA THR A 123 -10.04 25.42 38.50
C THR A 123 -11.42 26.06 38.49
N VAL A 124 -12.43 25.31 38.93
CA VAL A 124 -13.80 25.80 39.13
C VAL A 124 -14.11 25.78 40.61
N CYS A 125 -14.63 26.90 41.13
CA CYS A 125 -14.97 27.06 42.54
C CYS A 125 -16.47 27.32 42.71
N ASN A 126 -17.08 26.78 43.77
CA ASN A 126 -18.50 26.94 44.08
C ASN A 126 -18.74 27.68 45.43
N GLY A 127 -17.82 28.56 45.83
CA GLY A 127 -17.90 29.34 47.07
C GLY A 127 -17.47 28.60 48.35
N ARG A 128 -17.43 27.26 48.36
CA ARG A 128 -16.93 26.46 49.49
C ARG A 128 -15.81 25.48 49.13
N SER A 129 -15.74 25.04 47.88
CA SER A 129 -14.68 24.18 47.38
C SER A 129 -14.27 24.54 45.95
N CYS A 130 -13.02 24.26 45.61
CA CYS A 130 -12.48 24.35 44.27
C CYS A 130 -12.05 22.95 43.81
N HIS A 131 -12.31 22.64 42.54
CA HIS A 131 -11.87 21.38 41.93
C HIS A 131 -11.37 21.64 40.50
N ILE A 132 -10.53 20.73 40.00
CA ILE A 132 -10.00 20.79 38.64
C ILE A 132 -10.99 20.10 37.70
N VAL A 133 -11.42 20.79 36.66
CA VAL A 133 -12.13 20.22 35.52
C VAL A 133 -11.24 20.32 34.29
N TYR A 134 -11.19 19.28 33.46
CA TYR A 134 -10.46 19.33 32.20
C TYR A 134 -11.39 19.83 31.09
N ARG A 135 -10.92 20.79 30.30
CA ARG A 135 -11.63 21.26 29.10
C ARG A 135 -10.74 21.06 27.88
N ASP A 136 -11.37 20.80 26.74
CA ASP A 136 -10.69 20.72 25.46
C ASP A 136 -10.40 22.13 24.95
N PHE A 137 -9.13 22.42 24.73
CA PHE A 137 -8.64 23.63 24.07
C PHE A 137 -8.30 23.27 22.62
N TYR A 138 -8.98 23.92 21.69
CA TYR A 138 -8.77 23.73 20.25
C TYR A 138 -7.87 24.86 19.74
N GLY A 139 -6.84 24.52 18.98
CA GLY A 139 -5.90 25.48 18.45
C GLY A 139 -5.20 24.99 17.19
N GLN A 140 -4.09 25.63 16.86
CA GLN A 140 -3.15 25.18 15.83
C GLN A 140 -1.77 24.91 16.46
N ARG A 141 -1.05 23.92 15.95
CA ARG A 141 0.34 23.66 16.34
C ARG A 141 1.24 23.69 15.10
N HIS A 142 2.43 24.26 15.25
CA HIS A 142 3.47 24.13 14.24
C HIS A 142 3.95 22.67 14.19
N VAL A 143 4.12 22.11 13.00
CA VAL A 143 4.65 20.77 12.79
C VAL A 143 5.78 20.80 11.78
N GLU A 144 6.77 19.92 11.97
CA GLU A 144 7.78 19.66 10.96
C GLU A 144 7.71 18.20 10.58
N TYR A 145 7.66 17.90 9.28
CA TYR A 145 7.59 16.54 8.78
C TYR A 145 8.36 16.38 7.48
N ARG A 146 8.76 15.14 7.17
CA ARG A 146 9.21 14.74 5.84
C ARG A 146 8.18 13.83 5.21
N LEU A 147 7.95 13.99 3.91
CA LEU A 147 7.21 13.00 3.15
C LEU A 147 8.13 11.81 2.89
N ARG A 148 7.78 10.64 3.44
CA ARG A 148 8.43 9.38 3.11
C ARG A 148 7.61 8.69 2.03
N THR A 149 8.22 8.48 0.87
CA THR A 149 7.60 7.78 -0.25
C THR A 149 8.18 6.38 -0.37
N THR A 150 7.32 5.38 -0.29
CA THR A 150 7.66 3.97 -0.52
C THR A 150 7.15 3.57 -1.89
N THR A 151 8.06 3.23 -2.80
CA THR A 151 7.76 2.75 -4.15
C THR A 151 8.12 1.28 -4.24
N GLN A 152 7.14 0.44 -4.54
CA GLN A 152 7.31 -0.98 -4.80
C GLN A 152 7.25 -1.22 -6.30
N ASN A 153 8.38 -1.55 -6.91
CA ASN A 153 8.47 -2.01 -8.29
C ASN A 153 8.25 -3.53 -8.33
N ILE A 154 7.59 -3.99 -9.40
CA ILE A 154 7.37 -5.41 -9.65
C ILE A 154 7.55 -5.70 -11.13
N VAL A 155 8.27 -6.79 -11.42
CA VAL A 155 8.38 -7.37 -12.75
C VAL A 155 7.84 -8.80 -12.64
N MET A 156 6.95 -9.19 -13.55
CA MET A 156 6.34 -10.51 -13.56
C MET A 156 6.31 -11.07 -14.97
N ASN A 157 6.47 -12.38 -15.09
CA ASN A 157 6.42 -13.13 -16.33
C ASN A 157 5.38 -14.24 -16.20
N LEU A 158 4.58 -14.42 -17.25
CA LEU A 158 3.73 -15.58 -17.44
C LEU A 158 4.53 -16.63 -18.21
N VAL A 159 4.75 -17.79 -17.60
CA VAL A 159 5.62 -18.84 -18.13
C VAL A 159 4.84 -20.14 -18.27
N ALA A 160 4.94 -20.82 -19.40
CA ALA A 160 4.53 -22.21 -19.56
C ALA A 160 5.59 -22.95 -20.39
N GLU A 161 5.81 -24.23 -20.10
CA GLU A 161 6.80 -25.05 -20.81
C GLU A 161 8.21 -24.42 -20.87
N ASP A 162 8.59 -23.69 -19.81
CA ASP A 162 9.85 -22.92 -19.71
C ASP A 162 10.01 -21.76 -20.72
N HIS A 163 8.93 -21.37 -21.41
CA HIS A 163 8.86 -20.23 -22.31
C HIS A 163 8.04 -19.08 -21.69
N GLY A 164 8.52 -17.84 -21.84
CA GLY A 164 7.81 -16.64 -21.40
C GLY A 164 6.83 -16.15 -22.45
N HIS A 165 5.55 -16.02 -22.08
CA HIS A 165 4.46 -15.62 -22.99
C HIS A 165 4.07 -14.15 -22.84
N ALA A 166 4.25 -13.61 -21.63
CA ALA A 166 3.97 -12.21 -21.35
C ALA A 166 4.79 -11.71 -20.16
N GLU A 167 5.06 -10.41 -20.16
CA GLU A 167 5.76 -9.68 -19.12
C GLU A 167 4.89 -8.52 -18.60
N PHE A 168 4.87 -8.31 -17.30
CA PHE A 168 4.35 -7.12 -16.63
C PHE A 168 5.50 -6.41 -15.93
N SER A 169 5.63 -5.11 -16.15
CA SER A 169 6.50 -4.24 -15.35
C SER A 169 5.69 -3.06 -14.84
N GLY A 170 5.63 -2.90 -13.52
CA GLY A 170 4.83 -1.85 -12.91
C GLY A 170 5.28 -1.48 -11.51
N TYR A 171 4.59 -0.49 -10.95
CA TYR A 171 4.91 0.04 -9.63
C TYR A 171 3.64 0.38 -8.84
N ASN A 172 3.78 0.35 -7.52
CA ASN A 172 2.83 0.89 -6.56
C ASN A 172 3.59 1.89 -5.67
N SER A 173 3.05 3.08 -5.47
CA SER A 173 3.69 4.13 -4.65
C SER A 173 2.75 4.63 -3.58
N SER A 174 3.27 4.84 -2.37
CA SER A 174 2.55 5.43 -1.25
C SER A 174 3.44 6.39 -0.49
N SER A 175 2.90 7.53 -0.06
CA SER A 175 3.61 8.53 0.72
C SER A 175 2.95 8.71 2.09
N GLU A 176 3.76 8.87 3.13
CA GLU A 176 3.32 9.18 4.49
C GLU A 176 4.08 10.39 5.04
N ARG A 177 3.45 11.15 5.95
CA ARG A 177 4.13 12.20 6.72
C ARG A 177 4.83 11.56 7.91
N VAL A 178 6.15 11.75 7.99
CA VAL A 178 6.95 11.37 9.15
C VAL A 178 7.30 12.64 9.91
N TYR A 179 6.66 12.85 11.06
CA TYR A 179 6.84 14.04 11.86
C TYR A 179 8.17 13.99 12.61
N GLU A 180 8.95 15.06 12.49
CA GLU A 180 10.19 15.28 13.23
C GLU A 180 9.95 16.19 14.44
N TYR A 181 8.94 17.06 14.38
CA TYR A 181 8.62 17.99 15.45
C TYR A 181 7.12 18.29 15.56
N TYR A 182 6.66 18.48 16.79
CA TYR A 182 5.37 19.04 17.15
C TYR A 182 5.56 20.20 18.12
N GLY A 183 5.06 21.38 17.75
CA GLY A 183 4.98 22.54 18.63
C GLY A 183 3.81 22.45 19.62
N ASN A 184 3.77 23.41 20.53
CA ASN A 184 2.66 23.59 21.46
C ASN A 184 1.39 23.98 20.71
N CYS A 185 0.23 23.54 21.21
CA CYS A 185 -1.05 24.02 20.73
C CYS A 185 -1.28 25.48 21.15
N ARG A 186 -1.64 26.34 20.21
CA ARG A 186 -1.91 27.77 20.43
C ARG A 186 -3.24 28.19 19.84
#